data_AF-A0A920FH91-F1
#
_entry.id   AF-A0A920FH91-F1
#
_cell.length_a   1.000
_cell.length_b   1.000
_cell.length_c   1.000
_cell.angle_alpha   90.00
_cell.angle_beta   90.00
_cell.angle_gamma   90.00
#
_symmetry.space_group_name_H-M   'P 1'
#
loop_
_entity.id
_entity.type
_entity.pdbx_description
1 polymer ?
#
loop_
_entity_poly.entity_id
_entity_poly.type
_entity_poly.pdbx_seq_one_letter_code
_entity_poly.pdbx_strand_id
1 'polypeptide(L)'
;MLNATGYLTYNNQRKEYQLSNKDKLTEYKLPGTYASINTESCRIKADGPFEIGVELDQLILEPAGEIKFNPKNWSTDLKTSTIIRFPFSEQALDKLSKTILEFPDLRILDASNSYYEKALRELVGIDMADKMVSELTINGKIKKYPEKLEAPFYFGDVRFRWDPNKKAYVSYGDLGIANINKRQVMKYVKGKIVVSKRMTGNDITIYLQLDDKNYYYFNYKRGLMQVYSSNEEFNTIISETKKDETKFKGEKDQEDFQFMLGTQKLVAPFKTSYMD
;
A
#
# COMPACT_ATOMS: atom_id res chain seq x y z
N MET A 1 12.89 6.73 0.82
CA MET A 1 14.29 6.36 0.55
C MET A 1 14.47 4.88 0.87
N LEU A 2 15.27 4.13 0.10
CA LEU A 2 15.70 2.77 0.44
C LEU A 2 17.20 2.83 0.73
N ASN A 3 17.61 2.31 1.89
CA ASN A 3 19.02 2.25 2.29
C ASN A 3 19.52 0.81 2.21
N ALA A 4 20.37 0.52 1.23
CA ALA A 4 21.02 -0.78 1.10
C ALA A 4 22.43 -0.75 1.71
N THR A 5 22.76 -1.76 2.50
CA THR A 5 24.05 -1.90 3.17
C THR A 5 24.51 -3.35 3.10
N GLY A 6 25.82 -3.58 3.12
CA GLY A 6 26.39 -4.92 3.17
C GLY A 6 27.54 -5.09 2.17
N TYR A 7 27.53 -6.22 1.47
CA TYR A 7 28.59 -6.62 0.56
C TYR A 7 28.32 -6.09 -0.84
N LEU A 8 29.35 -5.47 -1.44
CA LEU A 8 29.35 -5.07 -2.83
C LEU A 8 29.97 -6.18 -3.67
N THR A 9 29.23 -6.69 -4.65
CA THR A 9 29.71 -7.69 -5.61
C THR A 9 29.36 -7.29 -7.03
N TYR A 10 30.06 -7.86 -8.02
CA TYR A 10 29.75 -7.68 -9.42
C TYR A 10 29.18 -8.96 -10.02
N ASN A 11 28.01 -8.87 -10.65
CA ASN A 11 27.38 -9.98 -11.33
C ASN A 11 27.68 -9.92 -12.84
N ASN A 12 28.58 -10.80 -13.31
CA ASN A 12 29.01 -10.84 -14.71
C ASN A 12 27.86 -11.13 -15.70
N GLN A 13 26.91 -11.99 -15.33
CA GLN A 13 25.79 -12.39 -16.19
C GLN A 13 24.80 -11.24 -16.37
N ARG A 14 24.51 -10.51 -15.30
CA ARG A 14 23.57 -9.38 -15.28
C ARG A 14 24.22 -8.03 -15.56
N LYS A 15 25.55 -7.98 -15.68
CA LYS A 15 26.33 -6.75 -15.91
C LYS A 15 25.97 -5.66 -14.90
N GLU A 16 25.91 -6.01 -13.62
CA GLU A 16 25.49 -5.08 -12.57
C GLU A 16 26.34 -5.21 -11.31
N TYR A 17 26.59 -4.07 -10.66
CA TYR A 17 27.05 -4.06 -9.28
C TYR A 17 25.84 -4.26 -8.36
N GLN A 18 25.99 -5.12 -7.34
CA GLN A 18 24.95 -5.50 -6.41
C GLN A 18 25.41 -5.24 -4.98
N LEU A 19 24.56 -4.64 -4.16
CA LEU A 19 24.81 -4.33 -2.75
C LEU A 19 23.69 -4.92 -1.89
N SER A 20 24.02 -5.89 -1.04
CA SER A 20 23.06 -6.51 -0.10
C SER A 20 23.77 -7.37 0.96
N ASN A 21 23.01 -8.08 1.80
CA ASN A 21 23.52 -9.14 2.68
C ASN A 21 23.88 -10.40 1.87
N LYS A 22 24.70 -11.30 2.44
CA LYS A 22 25.20 -12.51 1.74
C LYS A 22 24.07 -13.43 1.27
N ASP A 23 23.07 -13.62 2.12
CA ASP A 23 21.97 -14.55 1.86
C ASP A 23 21.14 -14.09 0.66
N LYS A 24 20.77 -12.81 0.60
CA LYS A 24 20.00 -12.21 -0.49
C LYS A 24 20.80 -12.03 -1.78
N LEU A 25 22.13 -11.84 -1.70
CA LEU A 25 23.00 -11.91 -2.89
C LEU A 25 23.02 -13.32 -3.50
N THR A 26 22.86 -14.36 -2.67
CA THR A 26 22.85 -15.76 -3.09
C THR A 26 21.46 -16.19 -3.58
N GLU A 27 20.41 -15.92 -2.79
CA GLU A 27 19.00 -16.16 -3.12
C GLU A 27 18.20 -14.87 -3.00
N TYR A 28 17.88 -14.28 -4.16
CA TYR A 28 17.25 -12.96 -4.27
C TYR A 28 15.89 -12.84 -3.55
N LYS A 29 15.19 -13.96 -3.29
CA LYS A 29 13.92 -13.98 -2.57
C LYS A 29 14.06 -13.92 -1.04
N LEU A 30 15.27 -13.96 -0.50
CA LEU A 30 15.48 -13.85 0.94
C LEU A 30 15.34 -12.40 1.44
N PRO A 31 14.99 -12.21 2.73
CA PRO A 31 14.84 -10.88 3.32
C PRO A 31 16.10 -10.00 3.30
N GLY A 32 15.88 -8.69 3.36
CA GLY A 32 16.91 -7.66 3.48
C GLY A 32 16.87 -6.64 2.36
N THR A 33 17.68 -5.59 2.46
CA THR A 33 17.74 -4.55 1.42
C THR A 33 18.71 -4.94 0.32
N TYR A 34 18.34 -4.66 -0.92
CA TYR A 34 19.14 -4.90 -2.12
C TYR A 34 19.14 -3.64 -2.97
N ALA A 35 20.30 -3.27 -3.50
CA ALA A 35 20.44 -2.28 -4.56
C ALA A 35 21.34 -2.80 -5.66
N SER A 36 21.01 -2.51 -6.92
CA SER A 36 21.92 -2.75 -8.04
C SER A 36 21.91 -1.63 -9.07
N ILE A 37 23.03 -1.50 -9.76
CA ILE A 37 23.20 -0.63 -10.92
C ILE A 37 23.79 -1.44 -12.07
N ASN A 38 23.06 -1.49 -13.19
CA ASN A 38 23.52 -2.13 -14.40
C ASN A 38 24.50 -1.20 -15.14
N THR A 39 25.68 -1.70 -15.50
CA THR A 39 26.79 -0.91 -16.03
C THR A 39 26.61 -0.50 -17.49
N GLU A 40 25.77 -1.20 -18.25
CA GLU A 40 25.53 -0.92 -19.67
C GLU A 40 24.31 -0.01 -19.87
N SER A 41 23.21 -0.28 -19.16
CA SER A 41 21.95 0.45 -19.30
C SER A 41 21.76 1.56 -18.27
N CYS A 42 22.64 1.65 -17.27
CA CYS A 42 22.54 2.55 -16.12
C CYS A 42 21.22 2.40 -15.32
N ARG A 43 20.47 1.31 -15.54
CA ARG A 43 19.24 1.03 -14.79
C ARG A 43 19.59 0.72 -13.35
N ILE A 44 18.81 1.32 -12.43
CA ILE A 44 18.94 1.11 -10.99
C ILE A 44 17.77 0.26 -10.52
N LYS A 45 18.06 -0.74 -9.70
CA LYS A 45 17.06 -1.56 -9.02
C LYS A 45 17.28 -1.47 -7.52
N ALA A 46 16.19 -1.38 -6.76
CA ALA A 46 16.18 -1.53 -5.32
C ALA A 46 15.10 -2.54 -4.93
N ASP A 47 15.29 -3.28 -3.84
CA ASP A 47 14.33 -4.28 -3.34
C ASP A 47 14.45 -4.39 -1.81
N GLY A 48 13.30 -4.45 -1.13
CA GLY A 48 13.20 -4.50 0.33
C GLY A 48 12.23 -3.46 0.90
N PRO A 49 12.19 -3.29 2.23
CA PRO A 49 11.46 -2.20 2.89
C PRO A 49 12.04 -0.82 2.52
N PHE A 50 11.17 0.18 2.37
CA PHE A 50 11.59 1.55 2.07
C PHE A 50 10.59 2.59 2.56
N GLU A 51 11.01 3.85 2.58
CA GLU A 51 10.10 4.98 2.83
C GLU A 51 9.65 5.61 1.51
N ILE A 52 8.37 5.96 1.35
CA ILE A 52 7.92 6.63 0.12
C ILE A 52 8.43 8.08 0.00
N GLY A 53 8.89 8.68 1.10
CA GLY A 53 9.43 10.04 1.14
C GLY A 53 8.37 11.15 1.11
N VAL A 54 7.15 10.83 1.54
CA VAL A 54 6.02 11.76 1.71
C VAL A 54 5.50 11.59 3.13
N GLU A 55 5.64 12.63 3.95
CA GLU A 55 5.21 12.67 5.35
C GLU A 55 3.71 13.01 5.44
N LEU A 56 2.96 12.23 6.20
CA LEU A 56 1.50 12.31 6.33
C LEU A 56 1.08 12.21 7.81
N ASP A 57 1.92 12.72 8.71
CA ASP A 57 1.69 12.78 10.15
C ASP A 57 1.27 11.42 10.75
N GLN A 58 0.02 11.29 11.24
CA GLN A 58 -0.50 10.07 11.85
C GLN A 58 -0.89 8.99 10.83
N LEU A 59 -0.88 9.29 9.52
CA LEU A 59 -1.04 8.29 8.47
C LEU A 59 0.32 7.80 8.00
N ILE A 60 0.61 6.53 8.27
CA ILE A 60 1.91 5.92 8.00
C ILE A 60 1.77 4.93 6.84
N LEU A 61 2.66 5.05 5.86
CA LEU A 61 2.84 4.03 4.82
C LEU A 61 4.10 3.22 5.10
N GLU A 62 3.96 1.90 5.15
CA GLU A 62 5.06 0.95 5.32
C GLU A 62 5.15 0.06 4.07
N PRO A 63 5.76 0.54 2.97
CA PRO A 63 5.93 -0.27 1.78
C PRO A 63 7.18 -1.16 1.87
N ALA A 64 7.04 -2.39 1.41
CA ALA A 64 8.15 -3.24 0.99
C ALA A 64 7.95 -3.57 -0.49
N GLY A 65 8.99 -3.46 -1.31
CA GLY A 65 8.81 -3.58 -2.75
C GLY A 65 10.07 -3.50 -3.58
N GLU A 66 9.88 -3.72 -4.89
CA GLU A 66 10.88 -3.42 -5.91
C GLU A 66 10.72 -1.98 -6.39
N ILE A 67 11.84 -1.25 -6.47
CA ILE A 67 11.95 0.06 -7.10
C ILE A 67 12.81 -0.11 -8.35
N LYS A 68 12.32 0.34 -9.51
CA LYS A 68 13.06 0.31 -10.78
C LYS A 68 13.13 1.71 -11.35
N PHE A 69 14.34 2.21 -11.52
CA PHE A 69 14.59 3.49 -12.18
C PHE A 69 15.23 3.26 -13.55
N ASN A 70 14.65 3.88 -14.57
CA ASN A 70 15.16 3.86 -15.92
C ASN A 70 15.64 5.27 -16.32
N PRO A 71 16.96 5.47 -16.50
CA PRO A 71 17.50 6.79 -16.82
C PRO A 71 17.16 7.26 -18.24
N LYS A 72 16.86 6.34 -19.17
CA LYS A 72 16.60 6.69 -20.59
C LYS A 72 15.33 7.54 -20.77
N ASN A 73 14.32 7.28 -19.95
CA ASN A 73 13.01 7.96 -20.00
C ASN A 73 12.66 8.62 -18.66
N TRP A 74 13.62 8.67 -17.73
CA TRP A 74 13.46 9.26 -16.40
C TRP A 74 12.24 8.72 -15.63
N SER A 75 11.99 7.41 -15.71
CA SER A 75 10.83 6.78 -15.07
C SER A 75 11.21 5.98 -13.83
N THR A 76 10.41 6.12 -12.78
CA THR A 76 10.48 5.30 -11.56
C THR A 76 9.19 4.49 -11.41
N ASP A 77 9.32 3.18 -11.42
CA ASP A 77 8.23 2.23 -11.18
C ASP A 77 8.45 1.51 -9.86
N LEU A 78 7.40 1.42 -9.05
CA LEU A 78 7.39 0.67 -7.79
C LEU A 78 6.39 -0.47 -7.89
N LYS A 79 6.78 -1.66 -7.44
CA LYS A 79 5.89 -2.81 -7.22
C LYS A 79 5.98 -3.17 -5.74
N THR A 80 4.91 -2.92 -5.00
CA THR A 80 4.95 -2.93 -3.53
C THR A 80 3.87 -3.82 -2.94
N SER A 81 4.16 -4.31 -1.75
CA SER A 81 3.16 -4.62 -0.75
C SER A 81 3.23 -3.52 0.31
N THR A 82 2.10 -2.95 0.71
CA THR A 82 2.07 -1.69 1.47
C THR A 82 1.04 -1.78 2.57
N ILE A 83 1.50 -1.67 3.81
CA ILE A 83 0.63 -1.44 4.96
C ILE A 83 0.37 0.06 5.06
N ILE A 84 -0.88 0.45 5.28
CA ILE A 84 -1.29 1.82 5.53
C ILE A 84 -1.99 1.86 6.89
N ARG A 85 -1.37 2.57 7.83
CA ARG A 85 -1.87 2.74 9.20
C ARG A 85 -2.40 4.14 9.37
N PHE A 86 -3.59 4.25 9.96
CA PHE A 86 -4.21 5.50 10.36
C PHE A 86 -5.32 5.18 11.37
N PRO A 87 -5.60 6.06 12.34
CA PRO A 87 -6.70 5.87 13.25
C PRO A 87 -8.04 6.03 12.50
N PHE A 88 -8.99 5.10 12.71
CA PHE A 88 -10.27 5.11 12.02
C PHE A 88 -11.32 4.25 12.72
N SER A 89 -12.59 4.38 12.32
CA SER A 89 -13.70 3.57 12.83
C SER A 89 -13.54 2.08 12.47
N GLU A 90 -13.37 1.23 13.49
CA GLU A 90 -13.33 -0.23 13.32
C GLU A 90 -14.62 -0.77 12.70
N GLN A 91 -15.77 -0.22 13.09
CA GLN A 91 -17.07 -0.61 12.58
C GLN A 91 -17.20 -0.31 11.08
N ALA A 92 -16.69 0.84 10.63
CA ALA A 92 -16.70 1.21 9.21
C ALA A 92 -15.77 0.30 8.38
N LEU A 93 -14.58 -0.01 8.89
CA LEU A 93 -13.65 -0.95 8.24
C LEU A 93 -14.21 -2.39 8.21
N ASP A 94 -14.89 -2.83 9.27
CA ASP A 94 -15.58 -4.12 9.28
C ASP A 94 -16.67 -4.17 8.21
N LYS A 95 -17.52 -3.12 8.11
CA LYS A 95 -18.53 -3.02 7.05
C LYS A 95 -17.90 -3.07 5.64
N LEU A 96 -16.87 -2.26 5.39
CA LEU A 96 -16.12 -2.26 4.13
C LEU A 96 -15.57 -3.66 3.79
N SER A 97 -14.91 -4.30 4.76
CA SER A 97 -14.26 -5.60 4.55
C SER A 97 -15.27 -6.72 4.24
N LYS A 98 -16.44 -6.71 4.89
CA LYS A 98 -17.56 -7.62 4.58
C LYS A 98 -18.10 -7.37 3.18
N THR A 99 -18.38 -6.11 2.85
CA THR A 99 -18.90 -5.77 1.52
C THR A 99 -17.96 -6.21 0.40
N ILE A 100 -16.64 -6.05 0.55
CA ILE A 100 -15.67 -6.53 -0.46
C ILE A 100 -15.69 -8.06 -0.56
N LEU A 101 -15.72 -8.78 0.57
CA LEU A 101 -15.71 -10.25 0.57
C LEU A 101 -16.95 -10.87 -0.05
N GLU A 102 -18.11 -10.26 0.18
CA GLU A 102 -19.41 -10.69 -0.33
C GLU A 102 -19.64 -10.24 -1.78
N PHE A 103 -18.80 -9.32 -2.30
CA PHE A 103 -18.94 -8.83 -3.66
C PHE A 103 -18.60 -9.91 -4.68
N PRO A 104 -19.49 -10.18 -5.66
CA PRO A 104 -19.27 -11.23 -6.65
C PRO A 104 -18.12 -10.88 -7.59
N ASP A 105 -17.53 -11.90 -8.20
CA ASP A 105 -16.60 -11.80 -9.34
C ASP A 105 -15.31 -10.99 -9.13
N LEU A 106 -14.97 -10.60 -7.89
CA LEU A 106 -13.67 -10.03 -7.59
C LEU A 106 -12.56 -11.09 -7.72
N ARG A 107 -11.54 -10.76 -8.53
CA ARG A 107 -10.37 -11.61 -8.75
C ARG A 107 -9.62 -11.83 -7.45
N ILE A 108 -9.11 -13.04 -7.25
CA ILE A 108 -8.28 -13.37 -6.08
C ILE A 108 -6.91 -12.69 -6.23
N LEU A 109 -6.37 -12.18 -5.11
CA LEU A 109 -5.02 -11.65 -5.05
C LEU A 109 -4.00 -12.77 -5.33
N ASP A 110 -3.21 -12.57 -6.39
CA ASP A 110 -2.13 -13.47 -6.78
C ASP A 110 -0.90 -13.22 -5.91
N ALA A 111 -0.73 -14.03 -4.86
CA ALA A 111 0.39 -13.92 -3.93
C ALA A 111 1.76 -14.13 -4.61
N SER A 112 1.82 -15.02 -5.60
CA SER A 112 3.09 -15.41 -6.23
C SER A 112 3.58 -14.40 -7.27
N ASN A 113 2.68 -13.73 -7.98
CA ASN A 113 3.03 -12.67 -8.93
C ASN A 113 2.98 -11.26 -8.33
N SER A 114 2.58 -11.08 -7.06
CA SER A 114 2.65 -9.80 -6.35
C SER A 114 4.00 -9.62 -5.63
N TYR A 115 4.09 -8.68 -4.69
CA TYR A 115 5.21 -8.58 -3.75
C TYR A 115 4.84 -9.16 -2.37
N TYR A 116 3.63 -9.70 -2.22
CA TYR A 116 3.07 -10.12 -0.93
C TYR A 116 3.93 -11.17 -0.20
N GLU A 117 4.31 -12.27 -0.86
CA GLU A 117 5.13 -13.32 -0.23
C GLU A 117 6.47 -12.80 0.28
N LYS A 118 7.14 -11.96 -0.52
CA LYS A 118 8.40 -11.32 -0.13
C LYS A 118 8.19 -10.38 1.06
N ALA A 119 7.16 -9.54 1.00
CA ALA A 119 6.84 -8.64 2.09
C ALA A 119 6.54 -9.38 3.40
N LEU A 120 5.81 -10.50 3.35
CA LEU A 120 5.60 -11.33 4.54
C LEU A 120 6.94 -11.77 5.15
N ARG A 121 7.90 -12.23 4.35
CA ARG A 121 9.21 -12.64 4.88
C ARG A 121 10.00 -11.48 5.50
N GLU A 122 9.88 -10.27 4.95
CA GLU A 122 10.46 -9.05 5.53
C GLU A 122 9.75 -8.63 6.83
N LEU A 123 8.42 -8.80 6.90
CA LEU A 123 7.60 -8.28 7.99
C LEU A 123 7.56 -9.22 9.19
N VAL A 124 7.39 -10.53 8.96
CA VAL A 124 7.15 -11.53 10.01
C VAL A 124 8.20 -12.65 10.07
N GLY A 125 9.22 -12.59 9.22
CA GLY A 125 10.27 -13.59 9.13
C GLY A 125 9.90 -14.80 8.25
N ILE A 126 10.92 -15.56 7.85
CA ILE A 126 10.80 -16.63 6.85
C ILE A 126 9.84 -17.73 7.31
N ASP A 127 10.05 -18.29 8.51
CA ASP A 127 9.25 -19.44 8.99
C ASP A 127 7.76 -19.13 9.09
N MET A 128 7.41 -17.94 9.61
CA MET A 128 6.01 -17.51 9.72
C MET A 128 5.42 -17.21 8.35
N ALA A 129 6.16 -16.51 7.49
CA ALA A 129 5.72 -16.19 6.13
C ALA A 129 5.45 -17.47 5.31
N ASP A 130 6.37 -18.43 5.32
CA ASP A 130 6.24 -19.68 4.57
C ASP A 130 5.03 -20.50 5.07
N LYS A 131 4.79 -20.50 6.40
CA LYS A 131 3.57 -21.09 6.97
C LYS A 131 2.31 -20.38 6.47
N MET A 132 2.28 -19.05 6.48
CA MET A 132 1.12 -18.26 6.02
C MET A 132 0.84 -18.50 4.53
N VAL A 133 1.88 -18.53 3.69
CA VAL A 133 1.75 -18.78 2.24
C VAL A 133 1.25 -20.20 1.99
N SER A 134 1.75 -21.20 2.73
CA SER A 134 1.28 -22.58 2.66
C SER A 134 -0.20 -22.69 3.08
N GLU A 135 -0.60 -22.09 4.21
CA GLU A 135 -1.98 -22.09 4.68
C GLU A 135 -2.94 -21.42 3.68
N LEU A 136 -2.52 -20.28 3.11
CA LEU A 136 -3.26 -19.57 2.09
C LEU A 136 -3.41 -20.40 0.80
N THR A 137 -2.36 -21.09 0.37
CA THR A 137 -2.36 -21.92 -0.85
C THR A 137 -3.24 -23.17 -0.70
N ILE A 138 -3.18 -23.82 0.47
CA ILE A 138 -3.90 -25.08 0.73
C ILE A 138 -5.36 -24.83 1.09
N ASN A 139 -5.62 -23.86 1.96
CA ASN A 139 -6.95 -23.67 2.58
C ASN A 139 -7.66 -22.38 2.10
N GLY A 140 -6.98 -21.53 1.34
CA GLY A 140 -7.49 -20.19 1.02
C GLY A 140 -7.55 -19.25 2.23
N LYS A 141 -7.07 -19.66 3.41
CA LYS A 141 -7.19 -18.93 4.67
C LYS A 141 -6.00 -19.13 5.58
N ILE A 142 -5.49 -18.02 6.11
CA ILE A 142 -4.45 -17.96 7.13
C ILE A 142 -5.11 -18.23 8.50
N LYS A 143 -4.59 -19.20 9.25
CA LYS A 143 -5.15 -19.61 10.55
C LYS A 143 -4.70 -18.69 11.68
N LYS A 144 -3.40 -18.38 11.73
CA LYS A 144 -2.81 -17.49 12.73
C LYS A 144 -2.37 -16.20 12.06
N TYR A 145 -3.14 -15.15 12.28
CA TYR A 145 -2.83 -13.83 11.76
C TYR A 145 -1.96 -13.06 12.76
N PRO A 146 -0.76 -12.60 12.39
CA PRO A 146 0.12 -11.89 13.31
C PRO A 146 -0.32 -10.42 13.47
N GLU A 147 -0.31 -9.92 14.72
CA GLU A 147 -0.71 -8.55 15.07
C GLU A 147 0.00 -7.48 14.24
N LYS A 148 1.26 -7.72 13.88
CA LYS A 148 2.05 -6.80 13.04
C LYS A 148 1.41 -6.50 11.68
N LEU A 149 0.60 -7.41 11.15
CA LEU A 149 -0.10 -7.23 9.87
C LEU A 149 -1.52 -6.70 10.04
N GLU A 150 -2.00 -6.57 11.27
CA GLU A 150 -3.28 -5.94 11.55
C GLU A 150 -3.15 -4.43 11.34
N ALA A 151 -3.86 -3.93 10.33
CA ALA A 151 -3.84 -2.53 9.93
C ALA A 151 -5.14 -2.19 9.19
N PRO A 152 -5.58 -0.92 9.19
CA PRO A 152 -6.74 -0.48 8.43
C PRO A 152 -6.71 -0.94 6.97
N PHE A 153 -5.58 -0.80 6.30
CA PHE A 153 -5.34 -1.42 5.01
C PHE A 153 -3.96 -2.09 4.96
N TYR A 154 -3.94 -3.32 4.48
CA TYR A 154 -2.71 -3.93 3.98
C TYR A 154 -2.95 -4.41 2.55
N PHE A 155 -2.22 -3.81 1.61
CA PHE A 155 -2.24 -4.17 0.21
C PHE A 155 -1.08 -5.12 -0.11
N GLY A 156 -1.39 -6.27 -0.71
CA GLY A 156 -0.40 -7.26 -1.16
C GLY A 156 0.25 -6.93 -2.52
N ASP A 157 -0.47 -6.20 -3.38
CA ASP A 157 0.05 -5.69 -4.65
C ASP A 157 -0.47 -4.27 -4.90
N VAL A 158 0.44 -3.31 -4.90
CA VAL A 158 0.20 -1.97 -5.44
C VAL A 158 1.36 -1.62 -6.34
N ARG A 159 1.06 -1.12 -7.53
CA ARG A 159 2.07 -0.64 -8.46
C ARG A 159 1.96 0.86 -8.58
N PHE A 160 3.05 1.57 -8.34
CA PHE A 160 3.10 3.03 -8.43
C PHE A 160 4.03 3.47 -9.54
N ARG A 161 3.72 4.63 -10.10
CA ARG A 161 4.64 5.42 -10.92
C ARG A 161 4.70 6.83 -10.39
N TRP A 162 5.89 7.42 -10.38
CA TRP A 162 6.04 8.84 -10.10
C TRP A 162 5.52 9.66 -11.28
N ASP A 163 4.55 10.55 -11.03
CA ASP A 163 4.06 11.53 -11.97
C ASP A 163 4.65 12.92 -11.62
N PRO A 164 5.59 13.45 -12.43
CA PRO A 164 6.23 14.73 -12.14
C PRO A 164 5.29 15.93 -12.30
N ASN A 165 4.27 15.84 -13.16
CA ASN A 165 3.31 16.92 -13.38
C ASN A 165 2.37 17.06 -12.18
N LYS A 166 1.93 15.92 -11.64
CA LYS A 166 1.08 15.86 -10.44
C LYS A 166 1.88 15.93 -9.14
N LYS A 167 3.21 15.76 -9.20
CA LYS A 167 4.11 15.63 -8.05
C LYS A 167 3.63 14.56 -7.07
N ALA A 168 3.27 13.40 -7.61
CA ALA A 168 2.63 12.33 -6.84
C ALA A 168 3.11 10.95 -7.29
N TYR A 169 3.13 10.00 -6.35
CA TYR A 169 3.12 8.58 -6.69
C TYR A 169 1.68 8.17 -6.98
N VAL A 170 1.44 7.75 -8.22
CA VAL A 170 0.12 7.39 -8.72
C VAL A 170 0.09 5.89 -8.97
N SER A 171 -0.84 5.17 -8.33
CA SER A 171 -0.96 3.74 -8.55
C SER A 171 -1.51 3.43 -9.94
N TYR A 172 -1.28 2.23 -10.45
CA TYR A 172 -1.86 1.74 -11.70
C TYR A 172 -2.15 0.24 -11.64
N GLY A 173 -3.07 -0.21 -12.49
CA GLY A 173 -3.66 -1.54 -12.37
C GLY A 173 -4.60 -1.63 -11.17
N ASP A 174 -5.10 -2.84 -10.92
CA ASP A 174 -5.98 -3.13 -9.78
C ASP A 174 -5.18 -3.16 -8.48
N LEU A 175 -5.85 -2.82 -7.38
CA LEU A 175 -5.28 -2.82 -6.04
C LEU A 175 -5.53 -4.17 -5.36
N GLY A 176 -4.47 -4.87 -4.99
CA GLY A 176 -4.55 -6.15 -4.30
C GLY A 176 -4.67 -5.97 -2.79
N ILE A 177 -5.87 -6.11 -2.23
CA ILE A 177 -6.11 -6.00 -0.78
C ILE A 177 -5.84 -7.35 -0.13
N ALA A 178 -4.85 -7.41 0.76
CA ALA A 178 -4.57 -8.61 1.55
C ALA A 178 -5.55 -8.71 2.73
N ASN A 179 -5.70 -7.64 3.50
CA ASN A 179 -6.61 -7.55 4.64
C ASN A 179 -7.01 -6.12 4.97
N ILE A 180 -8.11 -6.03 5.71
CA ILE A 180 -8.63 -4.82 6.34
C ILE A 180 -8.81 -5.16 7.82
N ASN A 181 -8.14 -4.42 8.69
CA ASN A 181 -7.89 -4.82 10.08
C ASN A 181 -7.38 -6.28 10.12
N LYS A 182 -7.92 -7.11 11.01
CA LYS A 182 -7.62 -8.55 11.09
C LYS A 182 -8.35 -9.41 10.05
N ARG A 183 -9.23 -8.84 9.22
CA ARG A 183 -10.04 -9.61 8.27
C ARG A 183 -9.27 -9.84 6.98
N GLN A 184 -8.93 -11.10 6.71
CA GLN A 184 -8.36 -11.51 5.44
C GLN A 184 -9.36 -11.24 4.29
N VAL A 185 -8.92 -10.49 3.28
CA VAL A 185 -9.70 -10.14 2.08
C VAL A 185 -9.18 -10.91 0.86
N MET A 186 -7.89 -10.76 0.54
CA MET A 186 -7.20 -11.42 -0.59
C MET A 186 -7.91 -11.25 -1.94
N LYS A 187 -8.34 -10.02 -2.25
CA LYS A 187 -9.05 -9.68 -3.50
C LYS A 187 -8.39 -8.50 -4.20
N TYR A 188 -8.45 -8.51 -5.53
CA TYR A 188 -8.22 -7.33 -6.34
C TYR A 188 -9.49 -6.51 -6.49
N VAL A 189 -9.36 -5.19 -6.40
CA VAL A 189 -10.40 -4.22 -6.73
C VAL A 189 -9.84 -3.18 -7.70
N LYS A 190 -10.68 -2.67 -8.59
CA LYS A 190 -10.30 -1.48 -9.38
C LYS A 190 -10.11 -0.31 -8.42
N GLY A 191 -9.21 0.61 -8.73
CA GLY A 191 -9.01 1.73 -7.83
C GLY A 191 -7.73 2.51 -8.09
N LYS A 192 -7.47 3.45 -7.19
CA LYS A 192 -6.29 4.29 -7.23
C LYS A 192 -5.82 4.64 -5.82
N ILE A 193 -4.51 4.59 -5.62
CA ILE A 193 -3.84 5.22 -4.49
C ILE A 193 -2.96 6.32 -5.07
N VAL A 194 -3.16 7.55 -4.60
CA VAL A 194 -2.37 8.71 -5.01
C VAL A 194 -1.74 9.32 -3.77
N VAL A 195 -0.41 9.35 -3.73
CA VAL A 195 0.37 9.95 -2.63
C VAL A 195 1.05 11.20 -3.18
N SER A 196 0.51 12.37 -2.84
CA SER A 196 0.93 13.65 -3.40
C SER A 196 1.88 14.40 -2.47
N LYS A 197 2.96 14.95 -3.03
CA LYS A 197 3.84 15.90 -2.34
C LYS A 197 3.50 17.32 -2.79
N ARG A 198 2.86 18.11 -1.93
CA ARG A 198 2.44 19.49 -2.26
C ARG A 198 2.99 20.50 -1.25
N MET A 199 3.24 21.72 -1.74
CA MET A 199 3.60 22.85 -0.87
C MET A 199 2.49 23.18 0.15
N THR A 200 1.23 22.95 -0.21
CA THR A 200 0.06 23.20 0.64
C THR A 200 -0.29 22.03 1.56
N GLY A 201 0.68 21.15 1.84
CA GLY A 201 0.51 19.93 2.63
C GLY A 201 0.38 18.70 1.74
N ASN A 202 1.13 17.67 2.10
CA ASN A 202 1.04 16.36 1.47
C ASN A 202 -0.35 15.77 1.68
N ASP A 203 -0.79 14.95 0.73
CA ASP A 203 -2.07 14.28 0.80
C ASP A 203 -1.96 12.85 0.28
N ILE A 204 -2.87 12.01 0.75
CA ILE A 204 -3.12 10.70 0.16
C ILE A 204 -4.60 10.57 -0.17
N THR A 205 -4.89 9.99 -1.33
CA THR A 205 -6.24 9.55 -1.69
C THR A 205 -6.22 8.06 -1.99
N ILE A 206 -7.13 7.33 -1.38
CA ILE A 206 -7.40 5.91 -1.66
C ILE A 206 -8.82 5.83 -2.20
N TYR A 207 -8.95 5.33 -3.43
CA TYR A 207 -10.23 5.07 -4.07
C TYR A 207 -10.33 3.59 -4.42
N LEU A 208 -11.34 2.92 -3.89
CA LEU A 208 -11.63 1.51 -4.13
C LEU A 208 -12.96 1.41 -4.89
N GLN A 209 -12.97 0.70 -6.00
CA GLN A 209 -14.13 0.54 -6.87
C GLN A 209 -14.42 -0.95 -7.07
N LEU A 210 -15.58 -1.39 -6.58
CA LEU A 210 -16.04 -2.77 -6.73
C LEU A 210 -16.76 -2.94 -8.07
N ASP A 211 -17.58 -1.95 -8.45
CA ASP A 211 -18.14 -1.78 -9.79
C ASP A 211 -18.41 -0.29 -10.09
N ASP A 212 -19.14 0.05 -11.15
CA ASP A 212 -19.42 1.44 -11.53
C ASP A 212 -20.31 2.21 -10.53
N LYS A 213 -21.04 1.51 -9.67
CA LYS A 213 -22.00 2.06 -8.70
C LYS A 213 -21.52 1.91 -7.25
N ASN A 214 -20.57 1.01 -6.97
CA ASN A 214 -20.11 0.62 -5.64
C ASN A 214 -18.65 1.03 -5.46
N TYR A 215 -18.41 2.09 -4.67
CA TYR A 215 -17.07 2.62 -4.44
C TYR A 215 -16.90 3.21 -3.04
N TYR A 216 -15.64 3.32 -2.64
CA TYR A 216 -15.20 3.93 -1.38
C TYR A 216 -14.07 4.91 -1.66
N TYR A 217 -14.13 6.06 -1.03
CA TYR A 217 -13.20 7.15 -1.19
C TYR A 217 -12.69 7.60 0.18
N PHE A 218 -11.37 7.67 0.31
CA PHE A 218 -10.67 8.17 1.49
C PHE A 218 -9.69 9.24 1.02
N ASN A 219 -9.78 10.44 1.57
CA ASN A 219 -8.77 11.47 1.34
C ASN A 219 -8.28 12.02 2.67
N TYR A 220 -6.98 11.88 2.88
CA TYR A 220 -6.30 12.45 4.03
C TYR A 220 -5.43 13.63 3.61
N LYS A 221 -5.54 14.73 4.34
CA LYS A 221 -4.69 15.91 4.19
C LYS A 221 -4.63 16.69 5.49
N ARG A 222 -3.41 16.93 6.01
CA ARG A 222 -3.15 17.77 7.20
C ARG A 222 -4.06 17.43 8.38
N GLY A 223 -3.94 16.21 8.90
CA GLY A 223 -4.77 15.76 10.02
C GLY A 223 -6.20 15.36 9.66
N LEU A 224 -6.79 15.86 8.57
CA LEU A 224 -8.18 15.58 8.24
C LEU A 224 -8.33 14.44 7.22
N MET A 225 -9.03 13.38 7.61
CA MET A 225 -9.49 12.26 6.78
C MET A 225 -10.96 12.44 6.39
N GLN A 226 -11.23 12.84 5.15
CA GLN A 226 -12.58 12.89 4.60
C GLN A 226 -12.89 11.60 3.86
N VAL A 227 -13.99 10.94 4.24
CA VAL A 227 -14.40 9.67 3.65
C VAL A 227 -15.79 9.74 3.05
N TYR A 228 -16.02 9.06 1.93
CA TYR A 228 -17.34 8.96 1.33
C TYR A 228 -17.46 7.64 0.56
N SER A 229 -18.63 7.05 0.55
CA SER A 229 -18.93 5.84 -0.23
C SER A 229 -20.28 5.98 -0.92
N SER A 230 -20.51 5.19 -1.96
CA SER A 230 -21.87 4.95 -2.44
C SER A 230 -22.66 3.98 -1.55
N ASN A 231 -22.03 3.34 -0.58
CA ASN A 231 -22.67 2.51 0.43
C ASN A 231 -23.23 3.39 1.56
N GLU A 232 -24.55 3.50 1.65
CA GLU A 232 -25.22 4.35 2.64
C GLU A 232 -24.96 3.89 4.08
N GLU A 233 -24.97 2.59 4.35
CA GLU A 233 -24.69 2.07 5.70
C GLU A 233 -23.27 2.44 6.17
N PHE A 234 -22.28 2.37 5.29
CA PHE A 234 -20.92 2.83 5.60
C PHE A 234 -20.91 4.31 5.95
N ASN A 235 -21.60 5.15 5.16
CA ASN A 235 -21.68 6.58 5.42
C ASN A 235 -22.38 6.90 6.74
N THR A 236 -23.47 6.18 7.05
CA THR A 236 -24.23 6.31 8.30
C THR A 236 -23.34 6.02 9.51
N ILE A 237 -22.55 4.94 9.48
CA ILE A 237 -21.58 4.62 10.55
C ILE A 237 -20.64 5.81 10.79
N ILE A 238 -20.12 6.43 9.73
CA ILE A 238 -19.22 7.58 9.87
C ILE A 238 -19.95 8.80 10.44
N SER A 239 -21.16 9.11 9.97
CA SER A 239 -21.92 10.28 10.44
C SER A 239 -22.41 10.14 11.88
N GLU A 240 -22.68 8.92 12.34
CA GLU A 240 -23.17 8.64 13.68
C GLU A 240 -22.04 8.39 14.69
N THR A 241 -20.79 8.23 14.22
CA THR A 241 -19.63 8.14 15.12
C THR A 241 -19.52 9.45 15.91
N LYS A 242 -19.41 9.34 17.24
CA LYS A 242 -19.39 10.52 18.12
C LYS A 242 -18.18 11.39 17.79
N LYS A 243 -18.36 12.71 17.87
CA LYS A 243 -17.31 13.70 17.52
C LYS A 243 -15.98 13.50 18.26
N ASP A 244 -16.01 13.01 19.50
CA ASP A 244 -14.79 12.76 20.28
C ASP A 244 -14.11 11.44 19.88
N GLU A 245 -14.85 10.47 19.36
CA GLU A 245 -14.32 9.19 18.83
C GLU A 245 -13.73 9.36 17.41
N THR A 246 -13.99 10.49 16.76
CA THR A 246 -13.40 10.80 15.45
C THR A 246 -12.06 11.52 15.53
N LYS A 247 -11.61 11.91 16.73
CA LYS A 247 -10.40 12.73 16.95
C LYS A 247 -9.32 11.94 17.69
N PHE A 248 -8.09 12.06 17.22
CA PHE A 248 -6.92 11.36 17.75
C PHE A 248 -5.78 12.36 17.89
N LYS A 249 -5.31 12.52 19.12
CA LYS A 249 -4.29 13.51 19.44
C LYS A 249 -2.93 13.06 18.90
N GLY A 250 -2.24 13.94 18.19
CA GLY A 250 -0.89 13.69 17.70
C GLY A 250 0.16 13.75 18.81
N GLU A 251 1.33 13.19 18.54
CA GLU A 251 2.51 13.43 19.37
C GLU A 251 3.06 14.87 19.16
N LYS A 252 4.13 15.21 19.88
CA LYS A 252 4.77 16.52 19.72
C LYS A 252 5.26 16.69 18.27
N ASP A 253 4.95 17.83 17.67
CA ASP A 253 5.29 18.19 16.29
C ASP A 253 4.57 17.36 15.21
N GLN A 254 3.49 16.65 15.56
CA GLN A 254 2.61 15.92 14.66
C GLN A 254 1.19 16.50 14.70
N GLU A 255 0.53 16.64 13.54
CA GLU A 255 -0.85 17.13 13.48
C GLU A 255 -1.83 16.16 14.18
N ASP A 256 -2.85 16.73 14.84
CA ASP A 256 -4.01 15.96 15.31
C ASP A 256 -4.73 15.33 14.13
N PHE A 257 -5.23 14.10 14.30
CA PHE A 257 -5.99 13.41 13.29
C PHE A 257 -7.47 13.52 13.60
N GLN A 258 -8.28 13.81 12.57
CA GLN A 258 -9.72 13.70 12.63
C GLN A 258 -10.26 13.03 11.37
N PHE A 259 -11.24 12.14 11.50
CA PHE A 259 -12.02 11.70 10.34
C PHE A 259 -13.44 12.26 10.33
N MET A 260 -14.00 12.44 9.14
CA MET A 260 -15.38 12.88 8.97
C MET A 260 -15.98 12.39 7.66
N LEU A 261 -17.31 12.37 7.59
CA LEU A 261 -18.03 12.14 6.35
C LEU A 261 -17.78 13.33 5.39
N GLY A 262 -17.29 13.00 4.20
CA GLY A 262 -17.14 13.91 3.07
C GLY A 262 -18.42 13.99 2.23
N THR A 263 -18.29 14.45 0.99
CA THR A 263 -19.41 14.52 0.05
C THR A 263 -19.03 13.89 -1.28
N GLN A 264 -20.04 13.47 -2.04
CA GLN A 264 -19.85 12.97 -3.40
C GLN A 264 -19.09 13.95 -4.31
N LYS A 265 -19.19 15.26 -4.06
CA LYS A 265 -18.49 16.31 -4.82
C LYS A 265 -16.97 16.21 -4.71
N LEU A 266 -16.43 15.54 -3.69
CA LEU A 266 -14.99 15.28 -3.57
C LEU A 266 -14.53 14.14 -4.48
N VAL A 267 -15.42 13.21 -4.81
CA VAL A 267 -15.10 11.99 -5.56
C VAL A 267 -15.03 12.26 -7.06
N ALA A 268 -15.97 13.04 -7.60
CA ALA A 268 -16.05 13.27 -9.05
C ALA A 268 -14.76 13.85 -9.66
N PRO A 269 -14.14 14.92 -9.11
CA PRO A 269 -12.88 15.45 -9.64
C PRO A 269 -11.74 14.44 -9.59
N PHE A 270 -11.72 13.57 -8.57
CA PHE A 270 -10.70 12.53 -8.46
C PHE A 270 -10.86 11.47 -9.56
N LYS A 271 -12.09 10.99 -9.80
CA LYS A 271 -12.35 10.03 -10.88
C LYS A 271 -11.91 10.59 -12.23
N THR A 272 -12.32 11.82 -12.56
CA THR A 272 -11.91 12.49 -13.82
C THR A 272 -10.41 12.66 -13.96
N SER A 273 -9.67 12.78 -12.86
CA SER A 273 -8.22 13.00 -12.90
C SER A 273 -7.39 11.70 -12.98
N TYR A 274 -7.95 10.55 -12.58
CA TYR A 274 -7.16 9.34 -12.29
C TYR A 274 -7.78 8.01 -12.72
N MET A 275 -9.08 7.97 -12.98
CA MET A 275 -9.83 6.76 -13.33
C MET A 275 -10.27 6.75 -14.80
N ASP A 276 -10.48 7.94 -15.39
CA ASP A 276 -10.74 8.16 -16.81
C ASP A 276 -9.41 8.27 -17.59
#